data_AF-A0A955GW01-F1
#
_entry.id   AF-A0A955GW01-F1
#
_cell.length_a   1.000
_cell.length_b   1.000
_cell.length_c   1.000
_cell.angle_alpha   90.00
_cell.angle_beta   90.00
_cell.angle_gamma   90.00
#
_symmetry.space_group_name_H-M   'P 1'
#
loop_
_entity.id
_entity.type
_entity.pdbx_description
1 polymer ?
#
loop_
_entity_poly.entity_id
_entity_poly.type
_entity_poly.pdbx_seq_one_letter_code
_entity_poly.pdbx_strand_id
1 'polypeptide(L)'
;MGIYDGMKDAAKVLKEANKIEEYKEILEAQEKMMEMQRTIRQLEDEVTELKKAKVTADQLEYRDKSYWLEEDGPFCSRCFDAEGKLIRLRQQNIQKSDYDCDHCDTKGIRIFPELYVPRL
;
A
#
# COMPACT_ATOMS: atom_id res chain seq x y z
N MET A 1 24.30 -0.31 22.37
CA MET A 1 23.43 -0.34 23.56
C MET A 1 22.20 0.47 23.24
N GLY A 2 21.06 -0.19 23.13
CA GLY A 2 19.79 0.48 22.84
C GLY A 2 19.17 1.09 24.10
N ILE A 3 18.16 1.95 23.93
CA ILE A 3 17.37 2.48 25.05
C ILE A 3 16.80 1.36 25.92
N TYR A 4 16.44 0.21 25.32
CA TYR A 4 15.98 -0.97 26.04
C TYR A 4 17.03 -1.56 27.00
N ASP A 5 18.30 -1.64 26.58
CA ASP A 5 19.39 -2.13 27.42
C ASP A 5 19.60 -1.20 28.62
N GLY A 6 19.58 0.12 28.37
CA GLY A 6 19.70 1.14 29.41
C GLY A 6 18.56 1.10 30.43
N MET A 7 17.31 0.91 30.00
CA MET A 7 16.17 0.76 30.89
C MET A 7 16.22 -0.55 31.69
N LYS A 8 16.70 -1.65 31.09
CA LYS A 8 16.86 -2.94 31.77
C LYS A 8 17.92 -2.87 32.87
N ASP A 9 19.01 -2.16 32.63
CA ASP A 9 20.05 -1.99 33.64
C ASP A 9 19.62 -1.04 34.76
N ALA A 10 18.89 0.05 34.44
CA ALA A 10 18.27 0.91 35.45
C ALA A 10 17.25 0.14 36.32
N ALA A 11 16.44 -0.71 35.69
CA ALA A 11 15.49 -1.58 36.39
C ALA A 11 16.18 -2.57 37.36
N LYS A 12 17.33 -3.14 36.98
CA LYS A 12 18.12 -4.01 37.88
C LYS A 12 18.64 -3.24 39.08
N VAL A 13 19.21 -2.05 38.88
CA VAL A 13 19.76 -1.21 39.96
C VAL A 13 18.67 -0.83 40.96
N LEU A 14 17.48 -0.44 40.48
CA LEU A 14 16.36 -0.08 41.37
C LEU A 14 15.80 -1.28 42.13
N LYS A 15 15.75 -2.45 41.48
CA LYS A 15 15.37 -3.71 42.15
C LYS A 15 16.35 -4.07 43.26
N GLU A 16 17.66 -3.96 43.01
CA GLU A 16 18.72 -4.22 43.99
C GLU A 16 18.69 -3.21 45.15
N ALA A 17 18.26 -1.97 44.89
CA ALA A 17 18.07 -0.92 45.89
C ALA A 17 16.75 -1.01 46.68
N ASN A 18 15.94 -2.06 46.52
CA ASN A 18 14.60 -2.21 47.11
C ASN A 18 13.61 -1.06 46.79
N LYS A 19 13.83 -0.35 45.67
CA LYS A 19 12.99 0.73 45.15
C LYS A 19 11.87 0.17 44.26
N ILE A 20 10.91 -0.50 44.91
CA ILE A 20 9.89 -1.31 44.23
C ILE A 20 8.93 -0.46 43.39
N GLU A 21 8.60 0.76 43.82
CA GLU A 21 7.69 1.64 43.08
C GLU A 21 8.35 2.16 41.80
N GLU A 22 9.59 2.66 41.90
CA GLU A 22 10.35 3.14 40.74
C GLU A 22 10.65 2.00 39.75
N TYR A 23 10.83 0.78 40.23
CA TYR A 23 10.95 -0.40 39.38
C TYR A 23 9.67 -0.67 38.57
N LYS A 24 8.48 -0.54 39.18
CA LYS A 24 7.19 -0.69 38.48
C LYS A 24 7.02 0.38 37.41
N GLU A 25 7.35 1.64 37.70
CA GLU A 25 7.27 2.72 36.72
C GLU A 25 8.15 2.46 35.49
N ILE A 26 9.36 1.92 35.69
CA ILE A 26 10.23 1.55 34.56
C ILE A 26 9.64 0.40 33.75
N LEU A 27 9.04 -0.61 34.39
CA LEU A 27 8.40 -1.70 33.67
C LEU A 27 7.21 -1.22 32.84
N GLU A 28 6.37 -0.36 33.40
CA GLU A 28 5.25 0.26 32.67
C GLU A 28 5.74 1.12 31.50
N ALA A 29 6.82 1.87 31.70
CA ALA A 29 7.44 2.65 30.64
C ALA A 29 8.02 1.75 29.53
N GLN A 30 8.62 0.61 29.88
CA GLN A 30 9.10 -0.38 28.90
C GLN A 30 7.95 -0.97 28.09
N GLU A 31 6.84 -1.33 28.74
CA GLU A 31 5.67 -1.89 28.08
C GLU A 31 5.07 -0.89 27.07
N LYS A 32 4.84 0.36 27.50
CA LYS A 32 4.38 1.44 26.63
C LYS A 32 5.33 1.69 25.47
N MET A 33 6.64 1.68 25.71
CA MET A 33 7.63 1.88 24.66
C MET A 33 7.60 0.75 23.62
N MET A 34 7.44 -0.51 24.05
CA MET A 34 7.29 -1.65 23.14
C MET A 34 6.00 -1.59 22.33
N GLU A 35 4.90 -1.15 22.94
CA GLU A 35 3.65 -0.90 22.24
C GLU A 35 3.81 0.20 21.18
N MET A 36 4.37 1.36 21.55
CA MET A 36 4.66 2.45 20.62
C MET A 36 5.55 1.99 19.46
N GLN A 37 6.61 1.22 19.72
CA GLN A 37 7.47 0.68 18.65
C GLN A 37 6.74 -0.30 17.72
N ARG A 38 5.74 -1.05 18.21
CA ARG A 38 4.91 -1.90 17.35
C ARG A 38 4.01 -1.04 16.47
N THR A 39 3.35 -0.05 17.05
CA THR A 39 2.47 0.86 16.31
C THR A 39 3.24 1.67 15.26
N ILE A 40 4.44 2.17 15.58
CA ILE A 40 5.29 2.87 14.61
C ILE A 40 5.59 1.98 13.41
N ARG A 41 6.00 0.73 13.64
CA ARG A 41 6.28 -0.23 12.56
C ARG A 41 5.05 -0.51 11.70
N GLN A 42 3.90 -0.74 12.34
CA GLN A 42 2.64 -0.94 11.61
C GLN A 42 2.28 0.27 10.74
N LEU A 43 2.40 1.49 11.28
CA LEU A 43 2.15 2.71 10.52
C LEU A 43 3.16 2.93 9.39
N GLU A 44 4.45 2.61 9.60
CA GLU A 44 5.47 2.68 8.55
C GLU A 44 5.18 1.69 7.41
N ASP A 45 4.72 0.47 7.74
CA ASP A 45 4.30 -0.54 6.77
C ASP A 45 3.06 -0.05 6.00
N GLU A 46 2.04 0.46 6.68
CA GLU A 46 0.84 1.03 6.05
C GLU A 46 1.19 2.21 5.14
N VAL A 47 2.04 3.14 5.59
CA VAL A 47 2.50 4.27 4.78
C VAL A 47 3.27 3.77 3.55
N THR A 48 4.06 2.73 3.68
CA THR A 48 4.82 2.14 2.57
C THR A 48 3.87 1.54 1.53
N GLU A 49 2.86 0.78 1.96
CA GLU A 49 1.87 0.19 1.06
C GLU A 49 1.00 1.25 0.39
N LEU A 50 0.55 2.27 1.14
CA LEU A 50 -0.19 3.40 0.58
C LEU A 50 0.63 4.20 -0.43
N LYS A 51 1.93 4.41 -0.17
CA LYS A 51 2.83 5.05 -1.14
C LYS A 51 2.98 4.23 -2.41
N LYS A 52 3.14 2.90 -2.31
CA LYS A 52 3.18 2.02 -3.49
C LYS A 52 1.90 2.13 -4.31
N ALA A 53 0.74 2.07 -3.65
CA ALA A 53 -0.55 2.23 -4.32
C ALA A 53 -0.70 3.60 -5.01
N LYS A 54 -0.20 4.67 -4.38
CA LYS A 54 -0.21 6.01 -4.95
C LYS A 54 0.73 6.17 -6.15
N VAL A 55 1.93 5.59 -6.11
CA VAL A 55 2.85 5.61 -7.26
C VAL A 55 2.19 4.97 -8.49
N THR A 56 1.45 3.88 -8.29
CA THR A 56 0.67 3.26 -9.36
C THR A 56 -0.43 4.20 -9.88
N ALA A 57 -1.13 4.93 -9.00
CA ALA A 57 -2.14 5.94 -9.38
C ALA A 57 -1.57 7.11 -10.19
N ASP A 58 -0.40 7.65 -9.81
CA ASP A 58 0.21 8.79 -10.48
C ASP A 58 0.75 8.45 -11.89
N GLN A 59 1.00 7.17 -12.17
CA GLN A 59 1.43 6.67 -13.49
C GLN A 59 0.28 6.20 -14.39
N LEU A 60 -0.96 6.17 -13.88
CA LEU A 60 -2.12 5.68 -14.62
C LEU A 60 -2.71 6.77 -15.52
N GLU A 61 -2.62 6.55 -16.83
CA GLU A 61 -3.28 7.36 -17.84
C GLU A 61 -4.67 6.80 -18.15
N TYR A 62 -5.70 7.64 -18.04
CA TYR A 62 -7.05 7.27 -18.48
C TYR A 62 -7.22 7.61 -19.96
N ARG A 63 -7.41 6.58 -20.80
CA ARG A 63 -7.68 6.72 -22.24
C ARG A 63 -8.57 5.60 -22.76
N ASP A 64 -9.43 5.92 -23.74
CA ASP A 64 -10.40 4.98 -24.32
C ASP A 64 -11.22 4.19 -23.29
N LYS A 65 -11.74 4.90 -22.27
CA LYS A 65 -12.54 4.32 -21.17
C LYS A 65 -11.81 3.29 -20.30
N SER A 66 -10.49 3.23 -20.40
CA SER A 66 -9.62 2.29 -19.69
C SER A 66 -8.42 3.01 -19.09
N TYR A 67 -7.76 2.37 -18.14
CA TYR A 67 -6.50 2.86 -17.61
C TYR A 67 -5.30 2.19 -18.26
N TRP A 68 -4.18 2.89 -18.30
CA TRP A 68 -2.93 2.44 -18.90
C TRP A 68 -1.75 2.87 -18.03
N LEU A 69 -0.73 2.03 -17.94
CA LEU A 69 0.57 2.35 -17.37
C LEU A 69 1.53 2.54 -18.53
N GLU A 70 1.72 3.78 -18.98
CA GLU A 70 2.48 4.11 -20.20
C GLU A 70 1.92 3.37 -21.44
N GLU A 71 2.61 2.32 -21.91
CA GLU A 71 2.17 1.45 -23.02
C GLU A 71 1.54 0.14 -22.54
N ASP A 72 1.59 -0.16 -21.24
CA ASP A 72 1.02 -1.36 -20.67
C ASP A 72 -0.46 -1.17 -20.30
N GLY A 73 -1.32 -2.06 -20.79
CA GLY A 73 -2.76 -1.98 -20.65
C GLY A 73 -3.48 -2.75 -21.75
N PRO A 74 -4.80 -2.60 -21.89
CA PRO A 74 -5.69 -1.75 -21.10
C PRO A 74 -6.16 -2.38 -19.77
N PHE A 75 -6.37 -1.55 -18.74
CA PHE A 75 -6.92 -1.92 -17.44
C PHE A 75 -8.34 -1.40 -17.24
N CYS A 76 -9.15 -2.11 -16.46
CA CYS A 76 -10.53 -1.79 -16.19
C CYS A 76 -10.65 -0.56 -15.28
N SER A 77 -11.19 0.52 -15.84
CA SER A 77 -11.46 1.78 -15.13
C SER A 77 -12.34 1.58 -13.91
N ARG A 78 -13.45 0.86 -14.07
CA ARG A 78 -14.39 0.58 -12.97
C ARG A 78 -13.75 -0.16 -11.81
N CYS A 79 -12.90 -1.17 -12.07
CA CYS A 79 -12.24 -1.92 -11.00
C CYS A 79 -11.21 -1.06 -10.25
N PHE A 80 -10.54 -0.17 -10.96
CA PHE A 80 -9.61 0.76 -10.34
C PHE A 80 -10.34 1.84 -9.53
N ASP A 81 -11.37 2.46 -10.09
CA ASP A 81 -12.12 3.55 -9.43
C ASP A 81 -12.89 3.08 -8.20
N ALA A 82 -13.48 1.88 -8.25
CA ALA A 82 -14.28 1.36 -7.16
C ALA A 82 -13.47 0.63 -6.08
N GLU A 83 -12.39 -0.05 -6.46
CA GLU A 83 -11.66 -0.99 -5.57
C GLU A 83 -10.15 -0.76 -5.53
N GLY A 84 -9.61 0.18 -6.31
CA GLY A 84 -8.16 0.40 -6.44
C GLY A 84 -7.43 -0.74 -7.17
N LYS A 85 -8.14 -1.62 -7.87
CA LYS A 85 -7.57 -2.82 -8.51
C LYS A 85 -7.31 -2.63 -10.00
N LEU A 86 -6.07 -2.85 -10.42
CA LEU A 86 -5.69 -2.91 -11.84
C LEU A 86 -6.00 -4.28 -12.46
N ILE A 87 -7.24 -4.45 -12.90
CA ILE A 87 -7.67 -5.65 -13.62
C ILE A 87 -7.46 -5.46 -15.12
N ARG A 88 -6.63 -6.29 -15.75
CA ARG A 88 -6.40 -6.23 -17.20
C ARG A 88 -7.68 -6.61 -17.95
N LEU A 89 -8.04 -5.79 -18.94
CA LEU A 89 -9.15 -6.10 -19.83
C LEU A 89 -8.72 -7.12 -20.88
N ARG A 90 -9.60 -8.06 -21.21
CA ARG A 90 -9.37 -9.08 -22.23
C ARG A 90 -10.07 -8.69 -23.52
N GLN A 91 -9.33 -8.72 -24.63
CA GLN A 91 -9.89 -8.53 -25.95
C GLN A 91 -10.77 -9.73 -26.31
N GLN A 92 -12.06 -9.49 -26.58
CA GLN A 92 -13.01 -10.55 -26.96
C GLN A 92 -13.08 -10.74 -28.47
N ASN A 93 -12.92 -9.66 -29.24
CA ASN A 93 -12.99 -9.71 -30.69
C ASN A 93 -11.92 -8.81 -31.32
N ILE A 94 -10.98 -9.44 -32.02
CA ILE A 94 -9.87 -8.76 -32.70
C ILE A 94 -10.37 -7.76 -33.75
N GLN A 95 -11.50 -8.02 -34.41
CA GLN A 95 -12.03 -7.16 -35.47
C GLN A 95 -12.80 -5.93 -34.95
N LYS A 96 -13.28 -5.97 -33.71
CA LYS A 96 -14.14 -4.91 -33.15
C LYS A 96 -13.44 -4.05 -32.09
N SER A 97 -12.23 -4.43 -31.73
CA SER A 97 -11.47 -3.84 -30.62
C SER A 97 -12.30 -3.73 -29.33
N ASP A 98 -13.14 -4.73 -29.10
CA ASP A 98 -13.99 -4.84 -27.92
C ASP A 98 -13.23 -5.59 -26.83
N TYR A 99 -13.22 -4.99 -25.64
CA TYR A 99 -12.57 -5.49 -24.44
C TYR A 99 -13.56 -5.66 -23.29
N ASP A 100 -13.39 -6.74 -22.54
CA ASP A 100 -14.23 -7.09 -21.40
C ASP A 100 -13.39 -7.28 -20.13
N CYS A 101 -14.01 -7.05 -18.97
CA CYS A 101 -13.43 -7.29 -17.66
C CYS A 101 -14.09 -8.51 -17.00
N ASP A 102 -13.30 -9.52 -16.65
CA ASP A 102 -13.86 -10.72 -16.00
C ASP A 102 -14.10 -10.56 -14.49
N HIS A 103 -13.65 -9.44 -13.91
CA HIS A 103 -13.86 -9.17 -12.49
C HIS A 103 -15.21 -8.50 -12.22
N CYS A 104 -15.57 -7.48 -13.00
CA CYS A 104 -16.77 -6.66 -12.76
C CYS A 104 -17.84 -6.76 -13.86
N ASP A 105 -17.67 -7.70 -14.80
CA ASP A 105 -18.56 -7.96 -15.93
C ASP A 105 -18.82 -6.73 -16.83
N THR A 106 -17.88 -5.77 -16.85
CA THR A 106 -17.94 -4.65 -17.80
C THR A 106 -17.55 -5.16 -19.18
N LYS A 107 -18.42 -4.96 -20.18
CA LYS A 107 -18.29 -5.54 -21.52
C LYS A 107 -18.33 -4.48 -22.62
N GLY A 108 -17.76 -4.81 -23.78
CA GLY A 108 -17.85 -3.99 -24.98
C GLY A 108 -17.13 -2.65 -24.85
N ILE A 109 -16.03 -2.61 -24.08
CA ILE A 109 -15.17 -1.43 -23.99
C ILE A 109 -14.39 -1.36 -25.30
N ARG A 110 -14.74 -0.40 -26.16
CA ARG A 110 -14.01 -0.16 -27.41
C ARG A 110 -12.77 0.68 -27.17
N ILE A 111 -11.63 0.12 -27.56
CA ILE A 111 -10.30 0.70 -27.37
C ILE A 111 -9.60 0.71 -28.72
N PHE A 112 -8.91 1.80 -29.09
CA PHE A 112 -8.27 1.91 -30.40
C PHE A 112 -6.76 2.17 -30.23
N PRO A 113 -5.94 1.12 -29.97
CA PRO A 113 -4.51 1.27 -29.70
C PRO A 113 -3.75 1.94 -30.85
N GLU A 114 -4.20 1.72 -32.08
CA GLU A 114 -3.56 2.19 -33.33
C GLU A 114 -3.64 3.71 -33.55
N LEU A 115 -4.50 4.42 -32.81
CA LEU A 115 -4.65 5.88 -32.92
C LEU A 115 -3.75 6.65 -31.94
N TYR A 116 -3.00 5.96 -31.08
CA TYR A 116 -2.14 6.60 -30.10
C TYR A 116 -0.71 6.71 -30.63
N VAL A 117 -0.35 7.91 -31.09
CA VAL A 117 1.04 8.26 -31.42
C VAL A 117 1.68 8.82 -30.14
N PRO A 118 2.77 8.25 -29.61
CA PRO A 118 3.42 8.79 -28.42
C PRO A 118 3.78 10.25 -28.64
N ARG A 119 3.48 11.14 -27.68
CA ARG A 119 4.05 12.50 -27.70
C ARG A 119 5.56 12.35 -27.49
N LEU A 120 6.32 12.57 -28.57
CA LEU A 120 7.77 12.80 -28.56
C LEU A 120 8.12 14.05 -27.75
#